data_AF-A0A067SF08-F1
#
_entry.id   AF-A0A067SF08-F1
#
_cell.length_a   1.000
_cell.length_b   1.000
_cell.length_c   1.000
_cell.angle_alpha   90.00
_cell.angle_beta   90.00
_cell.angle_gamma   90.00
#
_symmetry.space_group_name_H-M   'P 1'
#
loop_
_entity.id
_entity.type
_entity.pdbx_description
1 polymer ?
#
loop_
_entity_poly.entity_id
_entity_poly.type
_entity_poly.pdbx_seq_one_letter_code
_entity_poly.pdbx_strand_id
1 'polypeptide(L)'
;PCTPHAVYTVEPAICLGGHIYPSSTLTHTLMGHIHAFILGSFITNTPDDLRRDLHHRMMAFIHHTMVENRPVQATKVRAHIPLITDFRSVINLLSGCALSIFANALSKDTYRYHLPAEGDECDEESQSYRYTQWDLNALSALERKRCIHGRSLAWKTINWLKARYTF
;
A
#
# COMPACT_ATOMS: atom_id res chain seq x y z
N PRO A 1 -11.79 -8.09 3.03
CA PRO A 1 -11.48 -6.64 2.87
C PRO A 1 -12.66 -5.91 2.24
N CYS A 2 -12.83 -4.62 2.53
CA CYS A 2 -13.85 -3.76 1.91
C CYS A 2 -15.31 -4.23 2.13
N THR A 3 -15.59 -4.83 3.28
CA THR A 3 -16.94 -5.30 3.63
C THR A 3 -17.63 -4.24 4.48
N PRO A 4 -18.73 -3.62 4.00
CA PRO A 4 -19.53 -2.70 4.80
C PRO A 4 -20.04 -3.41 6.06
N HIS A 5 -19.93 -2.75 7.20
CA HIS A 5 -20.41 -3.28 8.48
C HIS A 5 -20.85 -2.12 9.37
N ALA A 6 -21.75 -2.43 10.31
CA ALA A 6 -22.16 -1.55 11.38
C ALA A 6 -22.00 -2.30 12.71
N VAL A 7 -21.59 -1.59 13.76
CA VAL A 7 -21.36 -2.18 15.09
C VAL A 7 -22.27 -1.47 16.07
N TYR A 8 -23.02 -2.25 16.86
CA TYR A 8 -23.86 -1.77 17.94
C TYR A 8 -23.50 -2.51 19.23
N THR A 9 -23.18 -1.75 20.28
CA THR A 9 -22.76 -2.28 21.57
C THR A 9 -23.92 -2.14 22.56
N VAL A 10 -24.55 -3.26 22.92
CA VAL A 10 -25.75 -3.30 23.80
C VAL A 10 -25.38 -3.20 25.28
N GLU A 11 -24.24 -3.77 25.66
CA GLU A 11 -23.73 -3.85 27.03
C GLU A 11 -22.26 -3.42 27.07
N PRO A 12 -21.72 -2.97 28.23
CA PRO A 12 -20.31 -2.62 28.35
C PRO A 12 -19.40 -3.77 27.91
N ALA A 13 -18.59 -3.54 26.87
CA ALA A 13 -17.71 -4.54 26.27
C ALA A 13 -16.33 -3.95 25.94
N ILE A 14 -15.30 -4.79 26.09
CA ILE A 14 -13.94 -4.52 25.60
C ILE A 14 -13.68 -5.45 24.42
N CYS A 15 -13.43 -4.87 23.24
CA CYS A 15 -13.20 -5.62 22.00
C CYS A 15 -11.75 -5.43 21.52
N LEU A 16 -11.12 -6.52 21.08
CA LEU A 16 -9.82 -6.50 20.42
C LEU A 16 -10.01 -6.77 18.92
N GLY A 17 -9.55 -5.84 18.08
CA GLY A 17 -9.67 -5.92 16.63
C GLY A 17 -8.33 -5.73 15.91
N GLY A 18 -8.27 -6.17 14.65
CA GLY A 18 -7.09 -6.01 13.81
C GLY A 18 -7.41 -6.16 12.33
N HIS A 19 -6.55 -5.59 11.49
CA HIS A 19 -6.63 -5.68 10.03
C HIS A 19 -5.47 -6.53 9.50
N ILE A 20 -5.76 -7.40 8.53
CA ILE A 20 -4.76 -8.20 7.82
C ILE A 20 -4.89 -7.98 6.32
N TYR A 21 -3.77 -8.13 5.60
CA TYR A 21 -3.72 -8.05 4.13
C TYR A 21 -3.27 -9.39 3.54
N PRO A 22 -4.18 -10.34 3.29
CA PRO A 22 -3.85 -11.59 2.64
C PRO A 22 -3.44 -11.39 1.18
N SER A 23 -2.39 -12.09 0.75
CA SER A 23 -1.95 -12.11 -0.66
C SER A 23 -3.05 -12.56 -1.62
N SER A 24 -3.92 -13.47 -1.17
CA SER A 24 -5.07 -14.00 -1.91
C SER A 24 -6.22 -13.02 -2.11
N THR A 25 -6.16 -11.83 -1.49
CA THR A 25 -7.21 -10.79 -1.61
C THR A 25 -6.64 -9.42 -1.97
N LEU A 26 -5.43 -9.34 -2.51
CA LEU A 26 -4.78 -8.08 -2.87
C LEU A 26 -5.56 -7.23 -3.87
N THR A 27 -6.40 -7.84 -4.71
CA THR A 27 -7.33 -7.07 -5.56
C THR A 27 -8.32 -6.27 -4.72
N HIS A 28 -8.87 -6.87 -3.66
CA HIS A 28 -9.78 -6.16 -2.76
C HIS A 28 -9.03 -5.11 -1.94
N THR A 29 -7.81 -5.39 -1.51
CA THR A 29 -6.94 -4.39 -0.86
C THR A 29 -6.73 -3.18 -1.76
N LEU A 30 -6.40 -3.39 -3.03
CA LEU A 30 -6.21 -2.29 -3.99
C LEU A 30 -7.48 -1.46 -4.16
N MET A 31 -8.63 -2.10 -4.37
CA MET A 31 -9.93 -1.41 -4.46
C MET A 31 -10.22 -0.60 -3.19
N GLY A 32 -9.96 -1.19 -2.01
CA GLY A 32 -10.14 -0.52 -0.73
C GLY A 32 -9.28 0.73 -0.60
N HIS A 33 -8.02 0.66 -1.02
CA HIS A 33 -7.13 1.82 -0.99
C HIS A 33 -7.51 2.90 -1.99
N ILE A 34 -7.98 2.54 -3.19
CA ILE A 34 -8.51 3.52 -4.14
C ILE A 34 -9.75 4.22 -3.54
N HIS A 35 -10.69 3.46 -2.97
CA HIS A 35 -11.89 4.04 -2.35
C HIS A 35 -11.54 4.91 -1.13
N ALA A 36 -10.66 4.44 -0.25
CA ALA A 36 -10.24 5.21 0.92
C ALA A 36 -9.42 6.45 0.56
N PHE A 37 -8.65 6.40 -0.53
CA PHE A 37 -7.94 7.55 -1.06
C PHE A 37 -8.91 8.65 -1.52
N ILE A 38 -9.95 8.29 -2.27
CA ILE A 38 -10.92 9.25 -2.84
C ILE A 38 -11.96 9.71 -1.80
N LEU A 39 -12.54 8.77 -1.05
CA LEU A 39 -13.71 9.00 -0.20
C LEU A 39 -13.46 8.75 1.29
N GLY A 40 -12.20 8.56 1.71
CA GLY A 40 -11.87 8.10 3.05
C GLY A 40 -12.43 8.98 4.17
N SER A 41 -12.59 10.30 3.94
CA SER A 41 -13.22 11.20 4.91
C SER A 41 -14.71 10.93 5.15
N PHE A 42 -15.37 10.17 4.28
CA PHE A 42 -16.80 9.87 4.34
C PHE A 42 -17.08 8.40 4.66
N ILE A 43 -16.23 7.47 4.21
CA ILE A 43 -16.54 6.03 4.25
C ILE A 43 -15.82 5.26 5.35
N THR A 44 -14.84 5.86 6.03
CA THR A 44 -14.10 5.23 7.12
C THR A 44 -13.95 6.19 8.29
N ASN A 45 -14.06 5.65 9.50
CA ASN A 45 -13.79 6.34 10.75
C ASN A 45 -12.31 6.24 11.18
N THR A 46 -11.49 5.52 10.40
CA THR A 46 -10.07 5.37 10.65
C THR A 46 -9.30 6.25 9.68
N PRO A 47 -8.30 7.04 10.13
CA PRO A 47 -7.43 7.78 9.23
C PRO A 47 -6.62 6.77 8.39
N ASP A 48 -7.11 6.48 7.20
CA ASP A 48 -6.46 5.59 6.23
C ASP A 48 -5.36 6.36 5.49
N ASP A 49 -4.24 6.56 6.17
CA ASP A 49 -2.98 6.68 5.45
C ASP A 49 -2.63 5.27 4.97
N LEU A 50 -2.45 5.13 3.65
CA LEU A 50 -1.91 3.91 3.04
C LEU A 50 -0.78 3.40 3.93
N ARG A 51 -0.88 2.18 4.47
CA ARG A 51 0.17 1.52 5.26
C ARG A 51 1.32 1.15 4.33
N ARG A 52 2.00 2.16 3.78
CA ARG A 52 3.01 2.08 2.73
C ARG A 52 4.15 1.18 3.15
N ASP A 53 4.52 1.27 4.43
CA ASP A 53 5.54 0.42 5.04
C ASP A 53 5.17 -1.07 4.94
N LEU A 54 3.91 -1.42 5.22
CA LEU A 54 3.44 -2.79 5.17
C LEU A 54 3.34 -3.30 3.74
N HIS A 55 2.78 -2.51 2.82
CA HIS A 55 2.71 -2.86 1.39
C HIS A 55 4.09 -3.03 0.78
N HIS A 56 5.03 -2.15 1.15
CA HIS A 56 6.42 -2.26 0.75
C HIS A 56 7.05 -3.58 1.23
N ARG A 57 6.84 -3.94 2.51
CA ARG A 57 7.32 -5.20 3.08
C ARG A 57 6.69 -6.41 2.40
N MET A 58 5.40 -6.36 2.09
CA MET A 58 4.71 -7.42 1.36
C MET A 58 5.30 -7.61 -0.03
N MET A 59 5.53 -6.51 -0.77
CA MET A 59 6.14 -6.58 -2.10
C MET A 59 7.58 -7.10 -2.05
N ALA A 60 8.35 -6.67 -1.05
CA ALA A 60 9.69 -7.18 -0.81
C ALA A 60 9.68 -8.68 -0.49
N PHE A 61 8.77 -9.13 0.36
CA PHE A 61 8.60 -10.54 0.68
C PHE A 61 8.26 -11.36 -0.57
N ILE A 62 7.25 -10.94 -1.33
CA ILE A 62 6.82 -11.59 -2.57
C ILE A 62 7.99 -11.71 -3.56
N HIS A 63 8.71 -10.60 -3.81
CA HIS A 63 9.85 -10.60 -4.71
C HIS A 63 10.94 -11.56 -4.24
N HIS A 64 11.36 -11.47 -2.98
CA HIS A 64 12.40 -12.33 -2.43
C HIS A 64 12.02 -13.83 -2.51
N THR A 65 10.77 -14.17 -2.25
CA THR A 65 10.34 -15.57 -2.23
C THR A 65 10.04 -16.14 -3.61
N MET A 66 9.41 -15.38 -4.49
CA MET A 66 8.96 -15.87 -5.80
C MET A 66 9.97 -15.64 -6.91
N VAL A 67 10.62 -14.47 -6.91
CA VAL A 67 11.55 -14.07 -7.98
C VAL A 67 12.96 -14.55 -7.67
N GLU A 68 13.44 -14.30 -6.45
CA GLU A 68 14.81 -14.65 -6.05
C GLU A 68 14.90 -16.05 -5.42
N ASN A 69 13.78 -16.75 -5.21
CA ASN A 69 13.71 -18.06 -4.58
C ASN A 69 14.43 -18.14 -3.22
N ARG A 70 14.42 -17.05 -2.43
CA ARG A 70 15.03 -17.06 -1.10
C ARG A 70 14.31 -18.05 -0.18
N PRO A 71 15.03 -18.91 0.55
CA PRO A 71 14.41 -19.90 1.41
C PRO A 71 13.75 -19.23 2.62
N VAL A 72 12.54 -19.67 2.95
CA VAL A 72 11.81 -19.26 4.15
C VAL A 72 11.74 -20.46 5.10
N GLN A 73 12.43 -20.38 6.23
CA GLN A 73 12.54 -21.50 7.17
C GLN A 73 11.24 -21.76 7.93
N ALA A 74 10.55 -20.70 8.36
CA ALA A 74 9.35 -20.83 9.18
C ALA A 74 8.12 -21.21 8.34
N THR A 75 7.51 -22.37 8.63
CA THR A 75 6.31 -22.87 7.93
C THR A 75 5.15 -21.88 7.95
N LYS A 76 4.93 -21.20 9.08
CA LYS A 76 3.89 -20.17 9.22
C LYS A 76 4.12 -19.01 8.24
N VAL A 77 5.37 -18.63 8.00
CA VAL A 77 5.72 -17.54 7.08
C VAL A 77 5.59 -18.00 5.62
N ARG A 78 5.96 -19.25 5.32
CA ARG A 78 5.78 -19.85 3.99
C ARG A 78 4.33 -19.83 3.53
N ALA A 79 3.37 -19.98 4.46
CA ALA A 79 1.95 -19.92 4.16
C ALA A 79 1.48 -18.56 3.60
N HIS A 80 2.28 -17.50 3.74
CA HIS A 80 1.97 -16.19 3.18
C HIS A 80 2.51 -15.97 1.76
N ILE A 81 3.33 -16.89 1.22
CA ILE A 81 3.84 -16.79 -0.14
C ILE A 81 2.67 -16.95 -1.12
N PRO A 82 2.46 -16.03 -2.08
CA PRO A 82 1.41 -16.19 -3.07
C PRO A 82 1.60 -17.46 -3.89
N LEU A 83 0.54 -18.25 -4.01
CA LEU A 83 0.50 -19.43 -4.87
C LEU A 83 -0.24 -19.06 -6.16
N ILE A 84 0.39 -19.33 -7.30
CA ILE A 84 -0.22 -19.09 -8.61
C ILE A 84 -0.92 -20.37 -9.06
N THR A 85 -2.21 -20.48 -8.77
CA THR A 85 -3.04 -21.67 -9.04
C THR A 85 -4.04 -21.45 -10.18
N ASP A 86 -4.49 -20.22 -10.36
CA ASP A 86 -5.53 -19.83 -11.30
C ASP A 86 -5.38 -18.36 -11.73
N PHE A 87 -6.20 -17.92 -12.68
CA PHE A 87 -6.15 -16.53 -13.15
C PHE A 87 -6.43 -15.50 -12.04
N ARG A 88 -7.27 -15.82 -11.05
CA ARG A 88 -7.55 -14.93 -9.92
C ARG A 88 -6.31 -14.72 -9.05
N SER A 89 -5.50 -15.75 -8.84
CA SER A 89 -4.23 -15.65 -8.12
C SER A 89 -3.23 -14.74 -8.84
N VAL A 90 -3.22 -14.77 -10.17
CA VAL A 90 -2.43 -13.87 -11.03
C VAL A 90 -2.89 -12.42 -10.85
N ILE A 91 -4.20 -12.17 -10.93
CA ILE A 91 -4.77 -10.83 -10.74
C ILE A 91 -4.48 -10.28 -9.35
N ASN A 92 -4.53 -11.11 -8.31
CA ASN A 92 -4.15 -10.70 -6.96
C ASN A 92 -2.68 -10.29 -6.88
N LEU A 93 -1.76 -11.06 -7.46
CA LEU A 93 -0.34 -10.71 -7.50
C LEU A 93 -0.10 -9.39 -8.26
N LEU A 94 -0.73 -9.23 -9.43
CA LEU A 94 -0.66 -7.99 -10.21
C LEU A 94 -1.26 -6.80 -9.45
N SER A 95 -2.31 -7.02 -8.67
CA SER A 95 -2.90 -5.99 -7.80
C SER A 95 -1.92 -5.55 -6.69
N GLY A 96 -1.16 -6.49 -6.11
CA GLY A 96 -0.06 -6.17 -5.19
C GLY A 96 1.07 -5.37 -5.85
N CYS A 97 1.39 -5.70 -7.10
CA CYS A 97 2.35 -4.93 -7.89
C CYS A 97 1.84 -3.51 -8.15
N ALA A 98 0.57 -3.36 -8.54
CA ALA A 98 -0.07 -2.06 -8.76
C ALA A 98 -0.07 -1.20 -7.49
N LEU A 99 -0.40 -1.77 -6.33
CA LEU A 99 -0.29 -1.10 -5.03
C LEU A 99 1.11 -0.51 -4.80
N SER A 100 2.16 -1.24 -5.18
CA SER A 100 3.55 -0.79 -5.01
C SER A 100 3.97 0.23 -6.06
N ILE A 101 3.51 0.10 -7.30
CA ILE A 101 3.80 1.03 -8.40
C ILE A 101 3.17 2.39 -8.12
N PHE A 102 1.91 2.38 -7.68
CA PHE A 102 1.09 3.57 -7.41
C PHE A 102 1.15 4.01 -5.94
N ALA A 103 2.07 3.47 -5.13
CA ALA A 103 2.15 3.79 -3.70
C ALA A 103 2.28 5.30 -3.42
N ASN A 104 2.93 6.06 -4.30
CA ASN A 104 2.96 7.52 -4.20
C ASN A 104 1.62 8.13 -4.65
N ALA A 105 1.05 7.71 -5.77
CA ALA A 105 -0.21 8.27 -6.29
C ALA A 105 -1.41 8.00 -5.35
N LEU A 106 -1.35 6.91 -4.58
CA LEU A 106 -2.35 6.57 -3.56
C LEU A 106 -2.02 7.13 -2.17
N SER A 107 -1.19 8.18 -2.11
CA SER A 107 -0.86 8.89 -0.88
C SER A 107 -1.43 10.30 -0.92
N LYS A 108 -2.17 10.69 0.12
CA LYS A 108 -2.63 12.08 0.30
C LYS A 108 -1.45 13.04 0.44
N ASP A 109 -0.35 12.58 1.02
CA ASP A 109 0.87 13.38 1.23
C ASP A 109 1.53 13.80 -0.09
N THR A 110 1.29 13.06 -1.17
CA THR A 110 1.75 13.45 -2.51
C THR A 110 1.08 14.73 -3.00
N TYR A 111 -0.12 15.03 -2.51
CA TYR A 111 -0.95 16.15 -2.96
C TYR A 111 -1.12 17.23 -1.87
N ARG A 112 -0.26 17.20 -0.85
CA ARG A 112 -0.27 18.15 0.26
C ARG A 112 1.10 18.81 0.38
N TYR A 113 1.12 20.04 0.85
CA TYR A 113 2.34 20.74 1.23
C TYR A 113 2.83 20.26 2.60
N HIS A 114 4.11 20.45 2.89
CA HIS A 114 4.61 20.25 4.24
C HIS A 114 3.94 21.24 5.20
N LEU A 115 3.34 20.72 6.27
CA LEU A 115 2.87 21.57 7.36
C LEU A 115 4.09 22.28 7.96
N PRO A 116 4.05 23.62 8.12
CA PRO A 116 5.12 24.33 8.79
C PRO A 116 5.26 23.83 10.23
N ALA A 117 6.49 23.86 10.76
CA ALA A 117 6.69 23.59 12.17
C ALA A 117 5.99 24.67 13.02
N GLU A 118 5.53 24.32 14.23
CA GLU A 118 4.91 25.29 15.13
C GLU A 118 5.87 26.48 15.35
N GLY A 119 5.42 27.69 14.96
CA GLY A 119 6.20 28.93 15.07
C GLY A 119 6.93 29.38 13.79
N ASP A 120 6.81 28.64 12.68
CA ASP A 120 7.36 29.04 11.38
C ASP A 120 6.29 29.81 10.58
N GLU A 121 6.51 31.11 10.34
CA GLU A 121 5.67 31.93 9.45
C GLU A 121 5.95 31.53 7.99
N CYS A 122 5.38 30.40 7.57
CA CYS A 122 5.48 29.95 6.19
C CYS A 122 4.24 30.40 5.41
N ASP A 123 4.45 31.36 4.52
CA ASP A 123 3.43 31.86 3.61
C ASP A 123 2.96 30.76 2.63
N GLU A 124 1.64 30.65 2.45
CA GLU A 124 0.99 29.63 1.62
C GLU A 124 1.39 29.74 0.14
N GLU A 125 1.61 30.97 -0.35
CA GLU A 125 2.05 31.23 -1.72
C GLU A 125 3.46 30.65 -1.94
N SER A 126 4.36 30.88 -0.98
CA SER A 126 5.69 30.30 -0.96
C SER A 126 5.67 28.76 -0.95
N GLN A 127 4.76 28.13 -0.19
CA GLN A 127 4.63 26.66 -0.18
C GLN A 127 4.10 26.11 -1.52
N SER A 128 3.09 26.76 -2.08
CA SER A 128 2.52 26.42 -3.38
C SER A 128 3.56 26.54 -4.52
N TYR A 129 4.38 27.60 -4.49
CA TYR A 129 5.48 27.78 -5.43
C TYR A 129 6.50 26.63 -5.33
N ARG A 130 6.93 26.28 -4.11
CA ARG A 130 7.91 25.19 -3.87
C ARG A 130 7.38 23.84 -4.33
N TYR A 131 6.11 23.56 -4.08
CA TYR A 131 5.47 22.34 -4.55
C TYR A 131 5.41 22.29 -6.08
N THR A 132 4.99 23.38 -6.72
CA THR A 132 4.84 23.41 -8.19
C THR A 132 6.18 23.34 -8.90
N GLN A 133 7.21 24.02 -8.39
CA GLN A 133 8.53 24.05 -9.02
C GLN A 133 9.37 22.82 -8.73
N TRP A 134 9.27 22.25 -7.52
CA TRP A 134 10.22 21.23 -7.04
C TRP A 134 9.55 19.93 -6.58
N ASP A 135 8.24 19.77 -6.77
CA ASP A 135 7.46 18.64 -6.23
C ASP A 135 7.71 18.45 -4.72
N LEU A 136 7.85 19.55 -3.98
CA LEU A 136 8.08 19.54 -2.53
C LEU A 136 6.78 19.27 -1.76
N ASN A 137 6.21 18.09 -1.98
CA ASN A 137 5.03 17.59 -1.28
C ASN A 137 5.37 17.02 0.11
N ALA A 138 4.35 16.69 0.89
CA ALA A 138 4.49 16.27 2.28
C ALA A 138 5.17 14.90 2.48
N LEU A 139 5.44 14.17 1.40
CA LEU A 139 5.96 12.82 1.41
C LEU A 139 7.46 12.82 1.73
N SER A 140 7.85 12.16 2.82
CA SER A 140 9.23 12.19 3.32
C SER A 140 10.23 11.54 2.35
N ALA A 141 11.50 11.93 2.43
CA ALA A 141 12.57 11.35 1.61
C ALA A 141 12.68 9.82 1.78
N LEU A 142 12.45 9.31 2.98
CA LEU A 142 12.46 7.86 3.24
C LEU A 142 11.30 7.16 2.52
N GLU A 143 10.10 7.74 2.53
CA GLU A 143 8.94 7.17 1.87
C GLU A 143 9.07 7.23 0.35
N ARG A 144 9.65 8.29 -0.19
CA ARG A 144 10.00 8.37 -1.62
C ARG A 144 10.93 7.23 -2.01
N LYS A 145 12.00 6.99 -1.22
CA LYS A 145 12.90 5.85 -1.43
C LYS A 145 12.16 4.51 -1.37
N ARG A 146 11.24 4.33 -0.42
CA ARG A 146 10.40 3.11 -0.34
C ARG A 146 9.48 2.93 -1.54
N CYS A 147 8.88 4.01 -2.05
CA CYS A 147 8.05 3.96 -3.26
C CYS A 147 8.90 3.56 -4.48
N ILE A 148 10.08 4.15 -4.65
CA ILE A 148 11.02 3.80 -5.74
C ILE A 148 11.43 2.34 -5.65
N HIS A 149 11.84 1.88 -4.46
CA HIS A 149 12.26 0.50 -4.25
C HIS A 149 11.09 -0.47 -4.48
N GLY A 150 9.92 -0.22 -3.89
CA GLY A 150 8.72 -1.05 -4.07
C GLY A 150 8.30 -1.16 -5.54
N ARG A 151 8.34 -0.05 -6.28
CA ARG A 151 8.07 -0.02 -7.73
C ARG A 151 9.07 -0.87 -8.52
N SER A 152 10.35 -0.80 -8.19
CA SER A 152 11.38 -1.63 -8.83
C SER A 152 11.08 -3.13 -8.63
N LEU A 153 10.76 -3.54 -7.39
CA LEU A 153 10.43 -4.93 -7.08
C LEU A 153 9.15 -5.40 -7.76
N ALA A 154 8.13 -4.54 -7.85
CA ALA A 154 6.89 -4.84 -8.55
C ALA A 154 7.13 -5.11 -10.04
N TRP A 155 7.90 -4.25 -10.73
CA TRP A 155 8.24 -4.46 -12.13
C TRP A 155 9.03 -5.75 -12.38
N LYS A 156 10.01 -6.04 -11.52
CA LYS A 156 10.75 -7.31 -11.57
C LYS A 156 9.83 -8.51 -11.41
N THR A 157 8.86 -8.42 -10.51
CA THR A 157 7.86 -9.48 -10.27
C THR A 157 6.92 -9.67 -11.47
N ILE A 158 6.47 -8.58 -12.09
CA ILE A 158 5.65 -8.62 -13.32
C ILE A 158 6.45 -9.30 -14.46
N ASN A 159 7.71 -8.92 -14.65
CA ASN A 159 8.55 -9.52 -15.69
C ASN A 159 8.81 -11.00 -15.44
N TRP A 160 9.06 -11.37 -14.18
CA TRP A 160 9.21 -12.78 -13.77
C TRP A 160 7.94 -13.58 -14.08
N LEU A 161 6.76 -13.03 -13.77
CA LEU A 161 5.48 -13.66 -14.03
C LEU A 161 5.29 -13.88 -15.53
N LYS A 162 5.54 -12.85 -16.36
CA LYS A 162 5.45 -12.93 -17.83
C LYS A 162 6.40 -13.97 -18.42
N ALA A 163 7.59 -14.12 -17.86
CA ALA A 163 8.58 -15.07 -18.35
C ALA A 163 8.23 -16.53 -18.01
N ARG A 164 7.40 -16.77 -16.99
CA ARG A 164 7.18 -18.11 -16.42
C ARG A 164 5.79 -18.68 -16.68
N TYR A 165 4.84 -17.84 -17.06
CA TYR A 165 3.47 -18.22 -17.35
C TYR A 165 3.05 -17.67 -18.72
N THR A 166 2.53 -18.54 -19.57
CA THR A 166 1.81 -18.17 -20.79
C THR A 166 0.32 -18.12 -20.45
N PHE A 167 -0.30 -16.97 -20.66
CA PHE A 167 -1.74 -16.75 -20.44
C PHE A 167 -2.48 -16.79 -21.78
#